data_AF-X1QSE4-F1
#
_entry.id   AF-X1QSE4-F1
#
_cell.length_a   1.000
_cell.length_b   1.000
_cell.length_c   1.000
_cell.angle_alpha   90.00
_cell.angle_beta   90.00
_cell.angle_gamma   90.00
#
_symmetry.space_group_name_H-M   'P 1'
#
loop_
_entity.id
_entity.type
_entity.pdbx_description
1 polymer ?
#
loop_
_entity_poly.entity_id
_entity_poly.type
_entity_poly.pdbx_seq_one_letter_code
_entity_poly.pdbx_strand_id
1 'polypeptide(L)'
;MYEYFDKKRYSDVDLILSAGDLRPEYLSFLVDMLNKRCYYVRGNHDIVYDVEPPLGCMDIDGKVVNYEGIRILGLEGSMWYGGRGVEQTDWQMGWKV
;
A
#
# COMPACT_ATOMS: atom_id res chain seq x y z
N MET A 1 2.52 0.27 -21.46
CA MET A 1 2.03 1.21 -20.42
C MET A 1 3.16 1.90 -19.64
N TYR A 2 4.42 1.45 -19.73
CA TYR A 2 5.55 2.00 -18.94
C TYR A 2 6.60 2.76 -19.77
N GLU A 3 6.39 2.94 -21.07
CA GLU A 3 7.39 3.52 -22.00
C GLU A 3 7.69 5.01 -21.77
N TYR A 4 6.91 5.70 -20.94
CA TYR A 4 7.09 7.11 -20.60
C TYR A 4 7.51 7.35 -19.14
N PHE A 5 7.92 6.31 -18.40
CA PHE A 5 8.35 6.49 -17.02
C PHE A 5 9.72 7.17 -16.96
N ASP A 6 9.73 8.46 -16.61
CA ASP A 6 10.97 9.22 -16.42
C ASP A 6 11.43 9.14 -14.96
N LYS A 7 12.39 8.26 -14.68
CA LYS A 7 12.99 8.09 -13.35
C LYS A 7 13.60 9.39 -12.81
N LYS A 8 14.07 10.31 -13.68
CA LYS A 8 14.71 11.55 -13.22
C LYS A 8 13.74 12.46 -12.48
N ARG A 9 12.45 12.40 -12.81
CA ARG A 9 11.38 13.18 -12.16
C ARG A 9 11.11 12.75 -10.72
N TYR A 10 11.60 11.58 -10.31
CA TYR A 10 11.37 11.00 -9.00
C TYR A 10 12.70 10.77 -8.26
N SER A 11 13.75 11.51 -8.64
CA SER A 11 15.09 11.32 -8.09
C SER A 11 15.21 11.75 -6.62
N ASP A 12 14.28 12.59 -6.16
CA ASP A 12 14.11 13.12 -4.81
C ASP A 12 13.12 12.31 -3.95
N VAL A 13 12.56 11.22 -4.47
CA VAL A 13 11.68 10.33 -3.70
C VAL A 13 12.50 9.41 -2.82
N ASP A 14 12.21 9.39 -1.52
CA ASP A 14 12.87 8.49 -0.55
C ASP A 14 12.01 7.29 -0.16
N LEU A 15 10.69 7.47 -0.14
CA LEU A 15 9.73 6.46 0.32
C LEU A 15 8.50 6.42 -0.58
N ILE A 16 7.98 5.22 -0.84
CA ILE A 16 6.70 4.98 -1.50
C ILE A 16 5.68 4.56 -0.44
N LEU A 17 4.52 5.24 -0.43
CA LEU A 17 3.37 4.90 0.40
C LEU A 17 2.17 4.62 -0.51
N SER A 18 1.58 3.44 -0.37
CA SER A 18 0.36 3.06 -1.07
C SER A 18 -0.80 2.93 -0.09
N ALA A 19 -1.91 3.61 -0.40
CA ALA A 19 -3.14 3.57 0.38
C ALA A 19 -4.15 2.53 -0.14
N GLY A 20 -3.72 1.62 -1.01
CA GLY A 20 -4.55 0.54 -1.57
C GLY A 20 -5.24 0.89 -2.90
N ASP A 21 -6.11 -0.02 -3.34
CA ASP A 21 -6.86 0.00 -4.61
C ASP A 21 -5.95 0.12 -5.84
N LEU A 22 -4.77 -0.48 -5.76
CA LEU A 22 -3.77 -0.50 -6.83
C LEU A 22 -3.47 -1.94 -7.23
N ARG A 23 -3.19 -2.18 -8.51
CA ARG A 23 -2.79 -3.51 -8.97
C ARG A 23 -1.43 -3.92 -8.36
N PRO A 24 -1.23 -5.18 -7.93
CA PRO A 24 0.03 -5.63 -7.33
C PRO A 24 1.26 -5.39 -8.21
N GLU A 25 1.11 -5.60 -9.51
CA GLU A 25 2.20 -5.46 -10.49
C GLU A 25 2.61 -4.01 -10.68
N TYR A 26 1.68 -3.07 -10.45
CA TYR A 26 1.97 -1.65 -10.52
C TYR A 26 2.86 -1.21 -9.36
N LEU A 27 2.56 -1.65 -8.13
CA LEU A 27 3.41 -1.38 -6.97
C LEU A 27 4.78 -2.07 -7.11
N SER A 28 4.79 -3.32 -7.57
CA SER A 28 6.02 -4.07 -7.85
C SER A 28 6.89 -3.33 -8.87
N PHE A 29 6.30 -2.81 -9.94
CA PHE A 29 6.98 -1.98 -10.93
C PHE A 29 7.56 -0.69 -10.32
N LEU A 30 6.81 0.00 -9.46
CA LEU A 30 7.31 1.22 -8.81
C LEU A 30 8.51 0.94 -7.91
N VAL A 31 8.47 -0.15 -7.14
CA VAL A 31 9.59 -0.56 -6.30
C VAL A 31 10.82 -0.89 -7.13
N ASP A 32 10.67 -1.71 -8.17
CA ASP A 32 11.78 -2.08 -9.05
C ASP A 32 12.39 -0.85 -9.73
N MET A 33 11.55 0.04 -10.25
CA MET A 33 12.01 1.19 -11.02
C MET A 33 12.65 2.28 -10.15
N LEU A 34 12.06 2.60 -9.00
CA LEU A 34 12.57 3.63 -8.10
C LEU A 34 13.66 3.09 -7.17
N ASN A 35 13.68 1.78 -6.90
CA ASN A 35 14.54 1.13 -5.91
C ASN A 35 14.44 1.81 -4.53
N LYS A 36 13.20 2.11 -4.12
CA LYS A 36 12.86 2.75 -2.84
C LYS A 36 11.94 1.84 -2.04
N ARG A 37 11.98 2.01 -0.72
CA ARG A 37 11.12 1.25 0.21
C ARG A 37 9.65 1.57 -0.12
N CYS A 38 8.81 0.56 -0.17
CA CYS A 38 7.37 0.72 -0.34
C CYS A 38 6.63 0.12 0.83
N TYR A 39 5.84 0.95 1.53
CA TYR A 39 4.85 0.49 2.48
C TYR A 39 3.46 0.60 1.85
N TYR A 40 2.64 -0.42 2.03
CA TYR A 40 1.28 -0.41 1.54
C TYR A 40 0.30 -0.91 2.57
N VAL A 41 -0.95 -0.52 2.38
CA VAL A 41 -2.14 -1.13 2.97
C VAL A 41 -3.07 -1.54 1.84
N ARG A 42 -3.98 -2.48 2.09
CA ARG A 42 -4.99 -2.89 1.12
C ARG A 42 -6.17 -1.91 1.11
N GLY A 43 -6.68 -1.64 -0.07
CA GLY A 43 -8.00 -1.07 -0.27
C GLY A 43 -9.05 -2.18 -0.39
N ASN A 44 -10.32 -1.81 -0.49
CA ASN A 44 -11.40 -2.79 -0.58
C ASN A 44 -11.43 -3.53 -1.94
N HIS A 45 -10.79 -2.99 -2.97
CA HIS A 45 -10.68 -3.64 -4.28
C HIS A 45 -9.45 -4.55 -4.42
N ASP A 46 -8.54 -4.57 -3.44
CA ASP A 46 -7.29 -5.35 -3.47
C ASP A 46 -7.50 -6.82 -3.09
N ILE A 47 -8.57 -7.44 -3.60
CA ILE A 47 -8.93 -8.85 -3.31
C ILE A 47 -7.85 -9.80 -3.85
N VAL A 48 -7.21 -9.43 -4.96
CA VAL A 48 -6.17 -10.25 -5.60
C VAL A 48 -4.91 -10.40 -4.74
N TYR A 49 -4.68 -9.51 -3.77
CA TYR A 49 -3.46 -9.51 -2.94
C TYR A 49 -3.34 -10.76 -2.06
N ASP A 50 -4.45 -11.44 -1.76
CA ASP A 50 -4.44 -12.70 -1.02
C ASP A 50 -3.74 -13.83 -1.80
N VAL A 51 -3.73 -13.74 -3.13
CA VAL A 51 -3.13 -14.73 -4.03
C VAL A 51 -1.83 -14.20 -4.61
N GLU A 52 -1.81 -12.92 -4.99
CA GLU A 52 -0.71 -12.25 -5.67
C GLU A 52 -0.44 -10.88 -5.01
N PRO A 53 0.29 -10.86 -3.88
CA PRO A 53 0.66 -9.61 -3.23
C PRO A 53 1.74 -8.87 -4.02
N PRO A 54 1.84 -7.54 -3.90
CA PRO A 54 2.87 -6.75 -4.56
C PRO A 54 4.27 -7.15 -4.07
N LEU A 55 5.16 -7.44 -5.02
CA LEU A 55 6.53 -7.85 -4.76
C LEU A 55 7.39 -6.65 -4.36
N GLY A 56 8.34 -6.87 -3.44
CA GLY A 56 9.24 -5.82 -2.95
C GLY A 56 8.57 -4.76 -2.07
N CYS A 57 7.28 -4.89 -1.79
CA CYS A 57 6.51 -4.01 -0.92
C CYS A 57 6.30 -4.64 0.46
N MET A 58 6.04 -3.81 1.47
CA MET A 58 5.77 -4.25 2.83
C MET A 58 4.36 -3.84 3.25
N ASP A 59 3.52 -4.82 3.57
CA ASP A 59 2.21 -4.59 4.16
C ASP A 59 2.35 -4.12 5.61
N ILE A 60 1.80 -2.95 5.89
CA ILE A 60 1.83 -2.30 7.20
C ILE A 60 0.47 -2.22 7.88
N ASP A 61 -0.54 -2.98 7.44
CA ASP A 61 -1.81 -3.03 8.18
C ASP A 61 -1.61 -3.45 9.65
N GLY A 62 -2.19 -2.67 10.56
CA GLY A 62 -2.11 -2.86 12.00
C GLY A 62 -0.71 -2.66 12.58
N LYS A 63 0.24 -2.11 11.81
CA LYS A 63 1.65 -1.96 12.20
C LYS A 63 2.06 -0.50 12.21
N VAL A 64 2.83 -0.13 13.23
CA VAL A 64 3.60 1.12 13.24
C VAL A 64 5.03 0.80 12.77
N VAL A 65 5.45 1.41 11.67
CA VAL A 65 6.83 1.34 11.16
C VAL A 65 7.56 2.65 11.38
N ASN A 66 8.88 2.60 11.48
CA ASN A 66 9.73 3.79 11.54
C ASN A 66 10.59 3.85 10.28
N TYR A 67 10.56 4.98 9.59
CA TYR A 67 11.38 5.27 8.43
C TYR A 67 12.05 6.62 8.63
N GLU A 68 13.37 6.63 8.76
CA GLU A 68 14.18 7.85 8.95
C GLU A 68 13.67 8.78 10.06
N GLY A 69 13.19 8.21 11.17
CA GLY A 69 12.64 8.96 12.31
C GLY A 69 11.16 9.30 12.20
N ILE A 70 10.52 9.07 11.04
CA ILE A 70 9.09 9.23 10.83
C ILE A 70 8.37 7.95 11.24
N ARG A 71 7.37 8.07 12.12
CA ARG A 71 6.47 6.97 12.50
C ARG A 71 5.26 6.94 11.59
N ILE A 72 4.98 5.77 11.01
CA ILE A 72 3.92 5.56 10.04
C ILE A 72 3.06 4.39 10.53
N LEU A 73 1.76 4.63 10.69
CA LEU A 73 0.77 3.59 11.01
C LEU A 73 0.01 3.23 9.73
N GLY A 74 -0.12 1.94 9.45
CA GLY A 74 -0.98 1.44 8.37
C GLY A 74 -2.31 0.94 8.89
N LEU A 75 -3.41 1.37 8.26
CA LEU A 75 -4.75 0.86 8.48
C LEU A 75 -5.38 0.53 7.13
N GLU A 76 -5.56 -0.75 6.84
CA GLU A 76 -6.18 -1.19 5.59
C GLU A 76 -7.71 -1.23 5.66
N GLY A 77 -8.28 -1.16 4.46
CA GLY A 77 -9.69 -1.31 4.19
C GLY A 77 -10.41 0.02 3.98
N SER A 78 -11.71 -0.09 3.75
CA SER A 78 -12.61 1.05 3.65
C SER A 78 -13.80 0.92 4.60
N MET A 79 -14.62 1.97 4.70
CA MET A 79 -15.89 1.91 5.42
C MET A 79 -16.77 0.81 4.83
N TRP A 80 -17.59 0.19 5.67
CA TRP A 80 -18.53 -0.84 5.23
C TRP A 80 -19.58 -0.27 4.26
N TYR A 81 -19.59 -0.77 3.03
CA TYR A 81 -20.56 -0.42 1.99
C TYR A 81 -21.40 -1.62 1.53
N GLY A 82 -20.88 -2.84 1.68
CA GLY A 82 -21.57 -4.04 1.22
C GLY A 82 -20.86 -5.37 1.50
N GLY A 83 -19.76 -5.35 2.26
CA GLY A 83 -19.03 -6.55 2.66
C GLY A 83 -18.18 -7.16 1.54
N ARG A 84 -17.66 -6.35 0.61
CA ARG A 84 -16.78 -6.85 -0.46
C ARG A 84 -15.32 -6.49 -0.19
N GLY A 85 -14.46 -7.50 -0.24
CA GLY A 85 -13.03 -7.32 -0.02
C GLY A 85 -12.73 -6.84 1.40
N VAL A 86 -11.78 -5.92 1.53
CA VAL A 86 -11.31 -5.39 2.81
C VAL A 86 -12.20 -4.21 3.24
N GLU A 87 -13.35 -4.51 3.82
CA GLU A 87 -14.28 -3.51 4.38
C GLU A 87 -14.40 -3.67 5.90
N GLN A 88 -14.48 -2.56 6.62
CA GLN A 88 -14.54 -2.53 8.08
C GLN A 88 -15.68 -1.60 8.53
N THR A 89 -16.41 -2.02 9.55
CA THR A 89 -17.32 -1.14 10.29
C THR A 89 -16.51 -0.22 11.23
N ASP A 90 -17.10 0.90 11.64
CA ASP A 90 -16.49 1.81 12.61
C ASP A 90 -16.03 1.10 13.88
N TRP A 91 -16.80 0.11 14.34
CA TRP A 91 -16.44 -0.71 15.49
C TRP A 91 -15.18 -1.52 15.20
N GLN A 92 -15.12 -2.24 14.08
CA GLN A 92 -13.93 -3.03 13.72
C GLN A 92 -12.68 -2.16 13.54
N MET A 93 -12.83 -0.96 12.96
CA MET A 93 -11.74 0.02 12.89
C MET A 93 -11.28 0.48 14.28
N GLY A 94 -12.21 0.69 15.21
CA GLY A 94 -11.90 1.06 16.59
C GLY A 94 -11.14 0.00 17.39
N TRP A 95 -11.21 -1.28 16.99
CA TRP A 95 -10.43 -2.37 17.62
C TRP A 95 -9.09 -2.64 16.94
N LYS A 96 -8.82 -2.00 15.81
CA LYS A 96 -7.58 -2.19 15.04
C LYS A 96 -6.39 -1.43 15.60
N VAL A 97 -6.63 -0.47 16.50
CA VAL A 97 -5.63 0.49 17.03
C VAL A 97 -5.63 0.51 18.55
#